data_AF-A0A7W1S055-F1
#
_entry.id   AF-A0A7W1S055-F1
#
_cell.length_a   1.000
_cell.length_b   1.000
_cell.length_c   1.000
_cell.angle_alpha   90.00
_cell.angle_beta   90.00
_cell.angle_gamma   90.00
#
_symmetry.space_group_name_H-M   'P 1'
#
loop_
_entity.id
_entity.type
_entity.pdbx_description
1 polymer ?
#
loop_
_entity_poly.entity_id
_entity_poly.type
_entity_poly.pdbx_seq_one_letter_code
_entity_poly.pdbx_strand_id
1 'polypeptide(L)' 'ESKPQSKQEQAPDYLLTGAIRIQHDREGDNQVKYYQVDLRLVDVTTNEVAWPGSVERKKVVSN' A
#
# COMPACT_ATOMS: atom_id res chain seq x y z
N GLU A 1 33.30 23.78 22.45
CA GLU A 1 32.03 23.02 22.51
C GLU A 1 31.51 22.81 21.09
N SER A 2 31.28 21.56 20.70
CA SER A 2 30.82 21.19 19.36
C SER A 2 29.29 21.14 19.34
N LYS A 3 28.65 21.96 18.49
CA LYS A 3 27.18 22.02 18.36
C LYS A 3 26.60 20.63 17.99
N PRO A 4 25.46 20.23 18.58
CA PRO A 4 24.79 19.00 18.19
C PRO A 4 24.33 19.12 16.73
N GLN A 5 24.76 18.17 15.91
CA GLN A 5 24.42 18.09 14.50
C GLN A 5 22.95 17.67 14.39
N SER A 6 22.08 18.63 14.12
CA SER A 6 20.67 18.35 13.79
C SER A 6 20.65 17.34 12.64
N LYS A 7 20.14 16.14 12.90
CA LYS A 7 19.77 15.21 11.84
C LYS A 7 18.70 15.91 11.01
N GLN A 8 19.10 16.47 9.86
CA GLN A 8 18.15 16.88 8.84
C GLN A 8 17.39 15.63 8.42
N GLU A 9 16.07 15.65 8.60
CA GLU A 9 15.19 14.60 8.11
C GLU A 9 15.33 14.58 6.59
N GLN A 10 15.96 13.52 6.06
CA GLN A 10 16.12 13.35 4.63
C GLN A 10 14.74 13.10 4.02
N ALA A 11 14.35 13.94 3.06
CA ALA A 11 13.11 13.74 2.34
C ALA A 11 13.19 12.43 1.55
N PRO A 12 12.11 11.61 1.52
CA PRO A 12 12.09 10.36 0.79
C PRO A 12 12.05 10.61 -0.72
N ASP A 13 12.85 9.86 -1.48
CA ASP A 13 12.88 9.95 -2.96
C ASP A 13 11.63 9.33 -3.60
N TYR A 14 11.04 8.32 -2.95
CA TYR A 14 9.84 7.62 -3.42
C TYR A 14 8.77 7.52 -2.35
N LEU A 15 7.51 7.68 -2.75
CA LEU A 15 6.32 7.46 -1.95
C LEU A 15 5.54 6.26 -2.46
N LEU A 16 5.41 5.23 -1.61
CA LEU A 16 4.46 4.15 -1.84
C LEU A 16 3.10 4.56 -1.26
N THR A 17 2.09 4.66 -2.12
CA THR A 17 0.74 5.07 -1.72
C THR A 17 -0.30 4.17 -2.38
N GLY A 18 -1.47 4.02 -1.75
CA GLY A 18 -2.49 3.14 -2.27
C GLY A 18 -3.61 2.85 -1.29
N ALA A 19 -4.45 1.88 -1.62
CA ALA A 19 -5.58 1.45 -0.82
C ALA A 19 -5.68 -0.07 -0.79
N ILE A 20 -6.09 -0.59 0.37
CA ILE A 20 -6.48 -1.98 0.53
C ILE A 20 -7.98 -2.00 0.72
N ARG A 21 -8.70 -2.66 -0.18
CA ARG A 21 -10.15 -2.84 -0.11
C ARG A 21 -10.44 -4.28 0.30
N ILE A 22 -11.31 -4.42 1.28
CA ILE A 22 -11.78 -5.72 1.76
C ILE A 22 -13.26 -5.80 1.45
N GLN A 23 -13.66 -6.78 0.64
CA GLN A 23 -15.05 -7.09 0.39
C GLN A 23 -15.40 -8.40 1.09
N HIS A 24 -16.45 -8.34 1.90
CA HIS A 24 -16.99 -9.50 2.60
C HIS A 24 -18.17 -10.03 1.79
N ASP A 25 -18.04 -11.26 1.31
CA ASP A 25 -19.11 -11.95 0.61
C ASP A 25 -19.55 -13.17 1.44
N ARG A 26 -20.86 -13.39 1.49
CA ARG A 26 -21.48 -14.50 2.20
C ARG A 26 -22.41 -15.22 1.24
N GLU A 27 -22.01 -16.41 0.84
CA GLU A 27 -22.85 -17.35 0.11
C GLU A 27 -23.10 -18.55 1.02
N GLY A 28 -24.26 -18.55 1.70
CA GLY A 28 -24.64 -19.59 2.67
C GLY A 28 -23.70 -19.64 3.89
N ASP A 29 -23.20 -20.83 4.22
CA ASP A 29 -22.26 -21.09 5.32
C ASP A 29 -20.80 -20.69 5.01
N ASN A 30 -20.49 -20.37 3.75
CA ASN A 30 -19.15 -19.98 3.33
C ASN A 30 -18.94 -18.46 3.40
N GLN A 31 -17.93 -18.03 4.15
CA GLN A 31 -17.46 -16.64 4.14
C GLN A 31 -16.30 -16.49 3.16
N VAL A 32 -16.48 -15.72 2.09
CA VAL A 32 -15.40 -15.38 1.18
C VAL A 32 -14.93 -13.96 1.47
N LYS A 33 -13.61 -13.78 1.64
CA LYS A 33 -12.99 -12.47 1.81
C LYS A 33 -12.17 -12.13 0.58
N TYR A 34 -12.57 -11.09 -0.13
CA TYR A 34 -11.83 -10.55 -1.26
C TYR A 34 -10.94 -9.41 -0.77
N TYR A 35 -9.64 -9.50 -1.08
CA TYR A 35 -8.67 -8.44 -0.80
C TYR A 35 -8.20 -7.88 -2.14
N GLN A 36 -8.52 -6.61 -2.39
CA GLN A 36 -7.99 -5.86 -3.52
C GLN A 36 -6.95 -4.89 -2.98
N VAL A 37 -5.73 -4.97 -3.51
CA VAL A 37 -4.60 -4.15 -3.09
C VAL A 37 -4.17 -3.32 -4.28
N ASP A 38 -4.45 -2.02 -4.22
CA ASP A 38 -4.01 -1.05 -5.21
C ASP A 38 -2.84 -0.27 -4.62
N LEU A 39 -1.64 -0.42 -5.19
CA LEU A 39 -0.45 0.31 -4.77
C LEU A 39 0.18 1.03 -5.97
N ARG A 40 0.75 2.20 -5.71
CA ARG A 40 1.56 2.92 -6.68
C ARG A 40 2.78 3.50 -6.00
N LEU A 41 3.90 3.41 -6.68
CA LEU A 41 5.14 4.07 -6.31
C LEU A 41 5.25 5.37 -7.09
N VAL A 42 5.39 6.48 -6.38
CA VAL A 42 5.54 7.82 -6.93
C VAL A 42 6.95 8.32 -6.62
N ASP A 43 7.67 8.78 -7.63
CA ASP A 43 8.91 9.53 -7.47
C ASP A 43 8.56 10.94 -7.01
N VAL A 44 9.02 11.35 -5.84
CA VAL A 44 8.69 12.67 -5.27
C VAL A 44 9.52 13.77 -5.91
N THR A 45 10.67 13.41 -6.49
CA THR A 45 11.59 14.37 -7.11
C THR A 45 11.11 14.79 -8.49
N THR A 46 10.50 13.87 -9.25
CA THR A 46 9.93 14.15 -10.58
C THR A 46 8.40 14.23 -10.59
N ASN A 47 7.74 13.84 -9.49
CA ASN A 47 6.28 13.72 -9.34
C ASN A 47 5.65 12.74 -10.35
N GLU A 48 6.39 11.71 -10.75
CA GLU A 48 5.97 10.71 -11.73
C GLU A 48 5.63 9.37 -11.06
N VAL A 49 4.73 8.60 -11.66
CA VAL A 49 4.43 7.24 -11.20
C VAL A 49 5.52 6.30 -11.73
N ALA A 50 6.48 5.98 -10.86
CA ALA A 50 7.56 5.05 -11.16
C ALA A 50 7.06 3.60 -11.33
N TRP A 51 5.98 3.23 -10.61
CA TRP A 51 5.36 1.91 -10.74
C TRP A 51 3.87 1.92 -10.40
N PRO A 52 2.99 1.63 -11.37
CA PRO A 52 1.61 1.29 -11.09
C PRO A 52 1.47 -0.22 -10.81
N GLY A 53 0.93 -0.60 -9.65
CA GLY A 53 0.72 -2.01 -9.31
C GLY A 53 -0.57 -2.28 -8.57
N SER A 54 -1.53 -2.91 -9.25
CA SER A 54 -2.71 -3.50 -8.60
C SER A 54 -2.54 -5.00 -8.48
N VAL A 55 -2.89 -5.55 -7.32
CA VAL A 55 -2.91 -6.98 -7.05
C VAL A 55 -4.25 -7.32 -6.42
N GLU A 56 -5.01 -8.18 -7.10
CA GLU A 56 -6.23 -8.76 -6.53
C GLU A 56 -5.93 -10.17 -6.00
N ARG A 57 -6.28 -10.41 -4.73
CA ARG A 57 -6.02 -11.69 -4.05
C ARG A 57 -7.32 -12.17 -3.39
N LYS A 58 -7.90 -13.23 -3.97
CA LYS A 58 -9.06 -13.94 -3.37
C LYS A 58 -8.59 -14.83 -2.23
N LYS A 59 -9.27 -14.73 -1.07
CA LYS A 59 -9.13 -15.70 0.03
C LYS A 59 -10.50 -16.27 0.40
N VAL A 60 -10.69 -17.56 0.12
CA VAL A 60 -11.87 -18.32 0.59
C VAL A 60 -11.61 -18.74 2.03
N VAL A 61 -12.52 -18.41 2.94
CA VAL A 61 -12.46 -18.83 4.35
C VAL A 61 -13.67 -19.73 4.61
N SER A 62 -13.50 -21.03 4.44
CA SER A 62 -14.49 -22.03 4.87
C SER A 62 -14.38 -22.22 6.38
N ASN A 63 -15.52 -22.22 7.08
CA ASN A 63 -15.60 -22.50 8.51
C ASN A 63 -15.64 -24.01 8.79
#